data_AF-A0A7X7J2K7-F1
#
_entry.id   AF-A0A7X7J2K7-F1
#
_cell.length_a   1.000
_cell.length_b   1.000
_cell.length_c   1.000
_cell.angle_alpha   90.00
_cell.angle_beta   90.00
_cell.angle_gamma   90.00
#
_symmetry.space_group_name_H-M   'P 1'
#
loop_
_entity.id
_entity.type
_entity.pdbx_description
1 polymer ?
#
loop_
_entity_poly.entity_id
_entity_poly.type
_entity_poly.pdbx_seq_one_letter_code
_entity_poly.pdbx_strand_id
1 'polypeptide(L)'
;AVWEYDTFSLNFVSNFTNGFEGDGLTLFGTKGTIDIRGSHIRVFAEGQADKPIHEFAKEGPPHQHNWVECMRTGRKPNAPVQLGFSSLLPSHMANIAYRTGQKVAWDSKARKVVPWQPSARKHS
;
A
#
# COMPACT_ATOMS: atom_id res chain seq x y z
N ALA A 1 10.87 -2.57 -3.45
CA ALA A 1 11.09 -2.54 -1.99
C ALA A 1 10.23 -3.60 -1.33
N VAL A 2 10.76 -4.32 -0.35
CA VAL A 2 9.99 -5.28 0.45
C VAL A 2 9.83 -4.73 1.86
N TRP A 3 8.59 -4.71 2.33
CA TRP A 3 8.21 -4.34 3.68
C TRP A 3 7.79 -5.59 4.43
N GLU A 4 8.27 -5.73 5.66
CA GLU A 4 7.85 -6.80 6.56
C GLU A 4 7.03 -6.18 7.69
N TYR A 5 5.80 -6.67 7.83
CA TYR A 5 4.95 -6.44 8.98
C TYR A 5 4.83 -7.76 9.76
N ASP A 6 4.28 -7.70 10.97
CA ASP A 6 4.15 -8.88 11.84
C ASP A 6 3.30 -10.00 11.20
N THR A 7 2.29 -9.63 10.40
CA THR A 7 1.30 -10.58 9.87
C THR A 7 1.34 -10.75 8.35
N PHE A 8 2.06 -9.88 7.63
CA PHE A 8 2.16 -9.96 6.17
C PHE A 8 3.43 -9.28 5.68
N SER A 9 3.80 -9.54 4.43
CA SER A 9 4.80 -8.77 3.72
C SER A 9 4.17 -8.02 2.55
N LEU A 10 4.77 -6.89 2.19
CA LEU A 10 4.35 -6.10 1.03
C LEU A 10 5.55 -5.93 0.10
N ASN A 11 5.41 -6.41 -1.13
CA ASN A 11 6.36 -6.12 -2.19
C ASN A 11 5.83 -4.98 -3.05
N PHE A 12 6.60 -3.90 -3.14
CA PHE A 12 6.31 -2.75 -3.98
C PHE A 12 7.36 -2.64 -5.09
N VAL A 13 6.89 -2.69 -6.34
CA VAL A 13 7.74 -2.58 -7.52
C VAL A 13 7.26 -1.37 -8.33
N SER A 14 8.21 -0.55 -8.77
CA SER A 14 7.95 0.59 -9.66
C SER A 14 9.04 0.63 -10.71
N ASN A 15 8.62 0.63 -11.97
CA ASN A 15 9.49 0.60 -13.14
C ASN A 15 8.94 1.56 -14.21
N PHE A 16 9.79 2.01 -15.12
CA PHE A 16 9.32 2.59 -16.37
C PHE A 16 8.75 1.47 -17.25
N THR A 17 7.51 1.62 -17.70
CA THR A 17 6.83 0.62 -18.53
C THR A 17 6.77 1.09 -19.98
N ASN A 18 6.70 0.13 -20.90
CA ASN A 18 6.53 0.38 -22.35
C ASN A 18 5.05 0.22 -22.78
N GLY A 19 4.12 0.30 -21.83
CA GLY A 19 2.68 0.10 -22.07
C GLY A 19 2.20 -1.35 -22.03
N PHE A 20 3.07 -2.34 -21.84
CA PHE A 20 2.66 -3.74 -21.73
C PHE A 20 2.01 -4.08 -20.37
N GLU A 21 2.57 -3.55 -19.27
CA GLU A 21 2.01 -3.67 -17.92
C GLU A 21 1.48 -2.33 -17.42
N GLY A 22 0.38 -2.39 -16.67
CA GLY A 22 -0.25 -1.25 -15.99
C GLY A 22 0.02 -1.25 -14.48
N ASP A 23 -0.58 -0.28 -13.79
CA ASP A 23 -0.57 -0.23 -12.33
C ASP A 23 -1.49 -1.29 -11.71
N GLY A 24 -1.16 -1.72 -10.50
CA GLY A 24 -1.98 -2.69 -9.80
C GLY A 24 -1.56 -2.98 -8.38
N LEU A 25 -2.46 -3.63 -7.66
CA LEU A 25 -2.26 -4.21 -6.35
C LEU A 25 -2.90 -5.59 -6.34
N THR A 26 -2.18 -6.59 -5.81
CA THR A 26 -2.75 -7.90 -5.55
C THR A 26 -2.54 -8.23 -4.08
N LEU A 27 -3.64 -8.60 -3.40
CA LEU A 27 -3.66 -9.00 -2.01
C LEU A 27 -3.96 -10.50 -1.95
N PHE A 28 -3.02 -11.27 -1.42
CA PHE A 28 -3.17 -12.71 -1.22
C PHE A 28 -3.56 -12.99 0.23
N GLY A 29 -4.74 -13.57 0.43
CA GLY A 29 -5.23 -14.00 1.73
C GLY A 29 -5.45 -15.51 1.78
N THR A 30 -5.71 -16.03 2.98
CA THR A 30 -5.95 -17.46 3.21
C THR A 30 -7.29 -17.97 2.71
N LYS A 31 -8.18 -17.10 2.22
CA LYS A 31 -9.51 -17.45 1.72
C LYS A 31 -9.77 -16.99 0.30
N GLY A 32 -8.78 -16.34 -0.32
CA GLY A 32 -8.97 -15.71 -1.61
C GLY A 32 -7.97 -14.61 -1.92
N THR A 33 -8.14 -14.04 -3.10
CA THR A 33 -7.28 -13.00 -3.65
C THR A 33 -8.11 -11.79 -4.04
N ILE A 34 -7.62 -10.59 -3.73
CA ILE A 34 -8.16 -9.34 -4.29
C ILE A 34 -7.15 -8.85 -5.32
N ASP A 35 -7.61 -8.65 -6.55
CA ASP A 35 -6.82 -8.10 -7.63
C ASP A 35 -7.39 -6.76 -8.10
N ILE A 36 -6.54 -5.74 -8.09
CA ILE A 36 -6.87 -4.38 -8.52
C ILE A 36 -6.02 -4.06 -9.73
N ARG A 37 -6.67 -3.83 -10.88
CA ARG A 37 -6.01 -3.44 -12.14
C ARG A 37 -6.85 -2.39 -12.84
N GLY A 38 -6.26 -1.22 -13.08
CA GLY A 38 -6.97 -0.07 -13.65
C GLY A 38 -8.23 0.28 -12.84
N SER A 39 -9.40 0.18 -13.47
CA SER A 39 -10.70 0.47 -12.85
C SER A 39 -11.42 -0.73 -12.24
N HIS A 40 -10.80 -1.92 -12.26
CA HIS A 40 -11.43 -3.15 -11.80
C HIS A 40 -10.86 -3.58 -10.45
N ILE A 41 -11.76 -3.87 -9.50
CA ILE A 41 -11.45 -4.56 -8.26
C ILE A 41 -12.15 -5.91 -8.31
N ARG A 42 -11.37 -7.00 -8.34
CA ARG A 42 -11.89 -8.37 -8.48
C ARG A 42 -11.51 -9.19 -7.26
N VAL A 43 -12.46 -9.99 -6.78
CA VAL A 43 -12.26 -10.91 -5.66
C VAL A 43 -12.41 -12.33 -6.17
N PHE A 44 -11.45 -13.18 -5.83
CA PHE A 44 -11.39 -14.59 -6.20
C PHE A 44 -11.39 -15.45 -4.95
N ALA A 45 -12.13 -16.56 -4.95
CA ALA A 45 -12.07 -17.54 -3.86
C ALA A 45 -10.76 -18.34 -3.94
N GLU A 46 -10.30 -18.87 -2.80
CA GLU A 46 -9.16 -19.79 -2.78
C GLU A 46 -9.39 -21.00 -3.72
N GLY A 47 -8.39 -21.30 -4.56
CA GLY A 47 -8.46 -22.40 -5.53
C GLY A 47 -9.32 -22.13 -6.77
N GLN A 48 -9.92 -20.94 -6.91
CA GLN A 48 -10.77 -20.57 -8.06
C GLN A 48 -10.28 -19.25 -8.69
N ALA A 49 -9.35 -19.35 -9.64
CA ALA A 49 -8.74 -18.21 -10.32
C ALA A 49 -9.37 -17.90 -11.69
N ASP A 50 -10.24 -18.76 -12.19
CA ASP A 50 -10.87 -18.68 -13.50
C ASP A 50 -11.94 -17.58 -13.57
N LYS A 51 -12.69 -17.37 -12.47
CA LYS A 51 -13.74 -16.35 -12.39
C LYS A 51 -13.74 -15.61 -11.06
N PRO A 52 -13.98 -14.28 -11.06
CA PRO A 52 -14.18 -13.55 -9.82
C PRO A 52 -15.53 -13.93 -9.18
N ILE A 53 -15.54 -14.05 -7.86
CA ILE A 53 -16.78 -14.18 -7.07
C ILE A 53 -17.45 -12.81 -6.84
N HIS A 54 -16.67 -11.72 -6.91
CA HIS A 54 -17.15 -10.35 -6.93
C HIS A 54 -16.29 -9.48 -7.84
N GLU A 55 -16.91 -8.54 -8.54
CA GLU A 55 -16.24 -7.49 -9.30
C GLU A 55 -16.91 -6.15 -8.99
N PHE A 56 -16.09 -5.16 -8.67
CA PHE A 56 -16.54 -3.80 -8.42
C PHE A 56 -15.97 -2.89 -9.51
N ALA A 57 -16.83 -2.01 -10.02
CA ALA A 57 -16.39 -0.91 -10.86
C ALA A 57 -15.78 0.19 -9.99
N LYS A 58 -14.86 0.96 -10.56
CA LYS A 58 -14.41 2.20 -9.96
C LYS A 58 -15.59 3.15 -9.81
N GLU A 59 -15.93 3.47 -8.57
CA GLU A 59 -16.92 4.49 -8.24
C GLU A 59 -16.27 5.69 -7.56
N GLY A 60 -16.74 6.88 -7.93
CA GLY A 60 -16.41 8.13 -7.23
C GLY A 60 -16.19 9.30 -8.19
N PRO A 61 -16.58 10.53 -7.79
CA PRO A 61 -16.25 11.73 -8.54
C PRO A 61 -14.72 11.91 -8.62
N PRO A 62 -14.22 12.73 -9.56
CA PRO A 62 -12.82 13.14 -9.56
C PRO A 62 -12.39 13.60 -8.17
N HIS A 63 -11.22 13.15 -7.70
CA HIS A 63 -10.79 13.34 -6.32
C HIS A 63 -10.74 14.83 -5.91
N GLN A 64 -10.57 15.76 -6.85
CA GLN A 64 -10.57 17.20 -6.60
C GLN A 64 -11.92 17.68 -6.04
N HIS A 65 -13.03 16.99 -6.34
CA HIS A 65 -14.36 17.34 -5.84
C HIS A 65 -14.40 17.35 -4.30
N ASN A 66 -13.79 16.35 -3.66
CA ASN A 66 -13.72 16.27 -2.20
C ASN A 66 -13.02 17.50 -1.61
N TRP A 67 -11.93 17.95 -2.23
CA TRP A 67 -11.19 19.13 -1.77
C TRP A 67 -12.03 20.40 -1.86
N VAL A 68 -12.74 20.61 -2.98
CA VAL A 68 -13.61 21.77 -3.16
C VAL A 68 -14.81 21.73 -2.21
N GLU A 69 -15.42 20.57 -1.98
CA GLU A 69 -16.49 20.41 -0.98
C GLU A 69 -15.99 20.74 0.43
N CYS A 70 -14.81 20.26 0.81
CA CYS A 70 -14.22 20.55 2.12
C CYS A 70 -13.97 22.05 2.32
N MET A 71 -13.53 22.78 1.29
CA MET A 71 -13.40 24.25 1.36
C MET A 71 -14.74 24.94 1.61
N ARG A 72 -15.84 24.44 1.02
CA ARG A 72 -17.18 25.04 1.18
C ARG A 72 -17.81 24.70 2.53
N THR A 73 -17.62 23.48 3.00
CA THR A 73 -18.31 22.93 4.18
C THR A 73 -17.50 23.03 5.46
N GLY A 74 -16.19 23.28 5.37
CA GLY A 74 -15.27 23.20 6.51
C GLY A 74 -14.99 21.76 6.98
N ARG A 75 -15.45 20.74 6.26
CA ARG A 75 -15.15 19.34 6.57
C ARG A 75 -13.67 19.02 6.35
N LYS A 76 -13.18 17.97 7.02
CA LYS A 76 -11.81 17.47 6.82
C LYS A 76 -11.73 16.72 5.47
N PRO A 77 -10.67 16.94 4.67
CA PRO A 77 -10.44 16.18 3.44
C PRO A 77 -10.26 14.68 3.71
N ASN A 78 -10.60 13.85 2.72
CA ASN A 78 -10.37 12.39 2.78
C ASN A 78 -8.88 12.06 2.92
N ALA A 79 -7.99 12.92 2.40
CA ALA A 79 -6.55 12.81 2.52
C ALA A 79 -5.97 14.00 3.32
N PRO A 80 -6.04 13.98 4.66
CA PRO A 80 -5.44 15.02 5.48
C PRO A 80 -3.90 14.97 5.40
N VAL A 81 -3.23 16.07 5.76
CA VAL A 81 -1.75 16.19 5.67
C VAL A 81 -1.01 15.07 6.41
N GLN A 82 -1.54 14.63 7.55
CA GLN A 82 -0.96 13.54 8.35
C GLN A 82 -0.94 12.22 7.56
N LEU A 83 -1.98 11.95 6.76
CA LEU A 83 -2.02 10.78 5.89
C LEU A 83 -0.94 10.88 4.80
N GLY A 84 -0.76 12.08 4.23
CA GLY A 84 0.31 12.35 3.27
C GLY A 84 1.71 12.13 3.84
N PHE A 85 1.95 12.51 5.10
CA PHE A 85 3.22 12.19 5.77
C PHE A 85 3.41 10.67 5.91
N SER A 86 2.39 9.95 6.41
CA SER A 86 2.51 8.50 6.61
C SER A 86 2.64 7.70 5.31
N SER A 87 2.06 8.17 4.20
CA SER A 87 2.16 7.49 2.89
C SER A 87 3.53 7.64 2.24
N LEU A 88 4.26 8.73 2.53
CA LEU A 88 5.60 8.97 2.01
C LEU A 88 6.70 8.28 2.81
N LEU A 89 6.44 7.96 4.08
CA LEU A 89 7.42 7.36 4.98
C LEU A 89 8.02 6.05 4.43
N PRO A 90 7.25 5.07 3.92
CA PRO A 90 7.82 3.87 3.30
C PRO A 90 8.77 4.22 2.14
N SER A 91 8.39 5.11 1.23
CA SER A 91 9.26 5.49 0.12
C SER A 91 10.62 6.04 0.59
N HIS A 92 10.62 6.88 1.63
CA HIS A 92 11.86 7.38 2.22
C HIS A 92 12.68 6.27 2.88
N MET A 93 12.05 5.38 3.64
CA MET A 93 12.72 4.24 4.26
C MET A 93 13.36 3.30 3.22
N ALA A 94 12.68 3.07 2.09
CA ALA A 94 13.20 2.24 1.00
C ALA A 94 14.42 2.89 0.35
N ASN A 95 14.39 4.21 0.16
CA ASN A 95 15.52 4.96 -0.37
C ASN A 95 16.73 4.92 0.58
N ILE A 96 16.51 5.02 1.90
CA ILE A 96 17.58 4.88 2.88
C ILE A 96 18.18 3.47 2.80
N ALA A 97 17.35 2.42 2.85
CA ALA A 97 17.81 1.04 2.77
C ALA A 97 18.60 0.74 1.48
N TYR A 98 18.12 1.25 0.35
CA TYR A 98 18.78 1.12 -0.94
C TYR A 98 20.16 1.78 -0.95
N ARG A 99 20.28 3.01 -0.43
CA ARG A 99 21.55 3.77 -0.42
C ARG A 99 22.57 3.22 0.56
N THR A 100 22.13 2.67 1.70
CA THR A 100 23.03 2.13 2.72
C THR A 100 23.36 0.66 2.50
N GLY A 101 22.59 -0.05 1.68
CA GLY A 101 22.68 -1.51 1.54
C GLY A 101 22.24 -2.26 2.82
N GLN A 102 21.54 -1.59 3.74
CA GLN A 102 21.14 -2.15 5.03
C GLN A 102 19.62 -2.14 5.19
N LYS A 103 19.09 -3.16 5.89
CA LYS A 103 17.69 -3.16 6.32
C LYS A 103 17.50 -2.11 7.42
N VAL A 104 16.37 -1.40 7.37
CA VAL A 104 15.99 -0.37 8.34
C VAL A 104 14.62 -0.67 8.94
N ALA A 105 14.36 -0.12 10.12
CA ALA A 105 13.08 -0.22 10.82
C ALA A 105 12.54 1.18 11.16
N TRP A 106 11.24 1.26 11.43
CA TRP A 106 10.59 2.47 11.92
C TRP A 106 10.39 2.38 13.44
N ASP A 107 11.00 3.30 14.19
CA ASP A 107 10.66 3.51 15.60
C ASP A 107 9.48 4.49 15.67
N SER A 108 8.29 3.97 15.97
CA SER A 108 7.07 4.75 16.06
C SER A 108 7.02 5.69 17.27
N LYS A 109 7.74 5.37 18.35
CA LYS A 109 7.81 6.22 19.56
C LYS A 109 8.74 7.40 19.32
N ALA A 110 9.92 7.14 18.77
CA ALA A 110 10.89 8.19 18.45
C ALA A 110 10.59 8.93 17.15
N ARG A 111 9.69 8.40 16.32
CA ARG A 111 9.36 8.85 14.95
C ARG A 111 10.59 8.96 14.06
N LYS A 112 11.43 7.92 14.06
CA LYS A 112 12.71 7.88 13.35
C LYS A 112 12.94 6.56 12.64
N VAL A 113 13.69 6.62 11.54
CA VAL A 113 14.26 5.44 10.89
C VAL A 113 15.50 5.02 11.66
N VAL A 114 15.59 3.74 12.02
CA VAL A 114 16.68 3.15 12.78
C VAL A 114 17.24 1.93 12.04
N PRO A 115 18.49 1.51 12.29
CA PRO A 115 18.98 0.23 11.80
C PRO A 115 18.05 -0.91 12.22
N TRP A 116 17.72 -1.80 11.31
CA TRP A 116 16.92 -2.96 11.66
C TRP A 116 17.73 -3.90 12.57
N GLN A 117 17.08 -4.39 13.62
CA GLN A 117 17.62 -5.42 14.49
C GLN A 117 16.77 -6.68 14.38
N PRO A 118 17.37 -7.88 14.38
CA PRO A 118 16.62 -9.12 14.46
C PRO A 118 15.78 -9.11 15.74
N SER A 119 14.46 -9.13 15.61
CA SER A 119 13.59 -9.44 16.74
C SER A 119 13.89 -10.88 17.17
N ALA A 120 14.15 -11.12 18.45
CA ALA A 120 14.10 -12.47 19.01
C ALA A 120 12.70 -13.03 18.74
N ARG A 121 12.57 -13.92 17.74
CA ARG A 121 11.28 -14.53 17.39
C ARG A 121 10.78 -15.29 18.62
N LYS A 122 9.78 -14.74 19.31
CA LYS A 122 8.94 -15.54 20.20
C LYS A 122 7.94 -16.26 19.30
N HIS A 123 8.30 -17.48 18.89
CA HIS A 123 7.33 -18.41 18.35
C HIS A 123 6.31 -18.69 19.46
N SER A 124 5.07 -18.26 19.29
CA SER A 124 3.91 -18.71 20.07
C SER A 124 3.04 -19.57 19.17
#